data_AF-A0A9E2ZSV1-F1
#
_entry.id   AF-A0A9E2ZSV1-F1
#
_cell.length_a   1.000
_cell.length_b   1.000
_cell.length_c   1.000
_cell.angle_alpha   90.00
_cell.angle_beta   90.00
_cell.angle_gamma   90.00
#
_symmetry.space_group_name_H-M   'P 1'
#
loop_
_entity.id
_entity.type
_entity.pdbx_description
1 polymer ?
#
loop_
_entity_poly.entity_id
_entity_poly.type
_entity_poly.pdbx_seq_one_letter_code
_entity_poly.pdbx_strand_id
1 'polypeptide(L)'
;MADAWLPGARRIRAGSDGGQLGGGAPRVVWLTLGVDPRVISVWSAAQRLNQEERPPHLVWDPLTGNVAQLLPIVRAGRALGAPESLEYAPDRLPYRWAPVNREGRLCVQIGVLGRASEPFTSYPMIGLGDILCWLDSWQIPRRWPAGPPAPFRQASRPPSRALWAKGGHFGASQVPDADYAGPGSIDIGQLVTAHPITPGLPEPRPDRAAAIQLGLPAGHDIPVAASLTAAGVS
;
A
#
# COMPACT_ATOMS: atom_id res chain seq x y z
N MET A 1 14.65 -9.57 -0.32
CA MET A 1 13.78 -9.67 0.87
C MET A 1 12.76 -8.55 0.76
N ALA A 2 11.47 -8.79 1.01
CA ALA A 2 10.46 -7.74 0.95
C ALA A 2 10.61 -6.77 2.14
N ASP A 3 10.34 -5.47 1.93
CA ASP A 3 10.35 -4.49 3.03
C ASP A 3 9.07 -4.65 3.87
N ALA A 4 9.24 -4.72 5.20
CA ALA A 4 8.13 -4.80 6.14
C ALA A 4 7.32 -3.50 6.19
N TRP A 5 7.85 -2.42 5.58
CA TRP A 5 7.18 -1.17 5.32
C TRP A 5 6.84 -1.02 3.84
N LEU A 6 5.64 -0.50 3.55
CA LEU A 6 5.20 -0.11 2.22
C LEU A 6 6.09 1.05 1.72
N PRO A 7 6.74 0.95 0.55
CA PRO A 7 7.50 2.06 -0.03
C PRO A 7 6.62 3.31 -0.21
N GLY A 8 7.18 4.49 0.06
CA GLY A 8 6.45 5.76 -0.02
C GLY A 8 5.46 6.05 1.14
N ALA A 9 5.07 5.05 1.92
CA ALA A 9 4.13 5.26 3.03
C ALA A 9 4.73 6.10 4.17
N ARG A 10 3.95 7.05 4.70
CA ARG A 10 4.36 7.85 5.86
C ARG A 10 4.26 7.00 7.12
N ARG A 11 5.32 6.96 7.93
CA ARG A 11 5.42 6.05 9.09
C ARG A 11 4.95 6.75 10.38
N ILE A 12 3.99 6.17 11.08
CA ILE A 12 3.53 6.59 12.42
C ILE A 12 3.68 5.40 13.38
N ARG A 13 4.86 5.21 13.96
CA ARG A 13 5.10 4.02 14.81
C ARG A 13 4.07 3.94 15.93
N ALA A 14 3.30 2.85 15.94
CA ALA A 14 2.34 2.62 17.01
C ALA A 14 3.05 2.37 18.34
N GLY A 15 2.40 2.74 19.45
CA GLY A 15 2.92 2.46 20.80
C GLY A 15 2.79 0.99 21.21
N SER A 16 1.99 0.20 20.48
CA SER A 16 1.71 -1.21 20.77
C SER A 16 1.37 -1.99 19.50
N ASP A 17 1.45 -3.32 19.57
CA ASP A 17 1.02 -4.24 18.51
C ASP A 17 0.33 -5.48 19.09
N GLY A 18 -0.25 -6.33 18.23
CA GLY A 18 -0.94 -7.57 18.62
C GLY A 18 0.00 -8.75 18.92
N GLY A 19 1.32 -8.53 18.91
CA GLY A 19 2.34 -9.54 19.14
C GLY A 19 2.78 -10.32 17.90
N GLN A 20 3.33 -11.52 18.14
CA GLN A 20 3.82 -12.44 17.10
C GLN A 20 2.67 -13.09 16.32
N LEU A 21 2.90 -13.31 15.03
CA LEU A 21 2.00 -14.01 14.11
C LEU A 21 2.10 -15.54 14.30
N GLY A 22 0.98 -16.25 14.16
CA GLY A 22 0.83 -17.67 14.50
C GLY A 22 1.16 -18.66 13.38
N GLY A 23 1.52 -18.19 12.18
CA GLY A 23 1.83 -19.06 11.05
C GLY A 23 0.60 -19.54 10.26
N GLY A 24 0.85 -20.26 9.17
CA GLY A 24 -0.20 -20.69 8.21
C GLY A 24 -0.45 -19.67 7.09
N ALA A 25 -1.60 -19.79 6.41
CA ALA A 25 -1.88 -19.01 5.20
C ALA A 25 -1.90 -17.49 5.46
N PRO A 26 -1.27 -16.68 4.60
CA PRO A 26 -1.17 -15.23 4.77
C PRO A 26 -2.49 -14.56 4.34
N ARG A 27 -2.81 -13.40 4.89
CA ARG A 27 -4.05 -12.69 4.55
C ARG A 27 -3.97 -11.18 4.71
N VAL A 28 -4.89 -10.50 4.05
CA VAL A 28 -5.21 -9.08 4.22
C VAL A 28 -6.69 -8.92 4.51
N VAL A 29 -7.02 -8.06 5.47
CA VAL A 29 -8.39 -7.68 5.81
C VAL A 29 -8.58 -6.20 5.51
N TRP A 30 -9.65 -5.91 4.77
CA TRP A 30 -10.05 -4.56 4.37
C TRP A 30 -11.17 -4.08 5.30
N LEU A 31 -10.92 -2.98 6.02
CA LEU A 31 -11.85 -2.35 6.96
C LEU A 31 -12.25 -0.96 6.43
N THR A 32 -13.46 -0.49 6.74
CA THR A 32 -13.87 0.91 6.52
C THR A 32 -13.88 1.66 7.84
N LEU A 33 -13.19 2.79 7.94
CA LEU A 33 -13.05 3.53 9.21
C LEU A 33 -14.27 4.38 9.60
N GLY A 34 -15.36 4.34 8.82
CA GLY A 34 -16.62 5.02 9.10
C GLY A 34 -16.64 6.52 8.75
N VAL A 35 -15.58 7.04 8.12
CA VAL A 35 -15.34 8.47 7.92
C VAL A 35 -15.35 8.90 6.46
N ASP A 36 -15.51 10.20 6.22
CA ASP A 36 -15.39 10.79 4.89
C ASP A 36 -13.91 11.07 4.53
N PRO A 37 -13.38 10.50 3.43
CA PRO A 37 -12.01 10.82 2.98
C PRO A 37 -11.85 12.29 2.56
N ARG A 38 -12.93 13.04 2.30
CA ARG A 38 -12.87 14.48 1.97
C ARG A 38 -12.66 15.37 3.19
N VAL A 39 -12.84 14.83 4.40
CA VAL A 39 -12.83 15.60 5.66
C VAL A 39 -11.74 15.10 6.62
N ILE A 40 -11.47 13.79 6.64
CA ILE A 40 -10.49 13.16 7.51
C ILE A 40 -9.22 12.83 6.71
N SER A 41 -8.05 13.13 7.27
CA SER A 41 -6.77 12.73 6.70
C SER A 41 -6.32 11.35 7.19
N VAL A 42 -5.48 10.65 6.43
CA VAL A 42 -4.87 9.40 6.91
C VAL A 42 -4.04 9.60 8.19
N TRP A 43 -3.49 10.79 8.38
CA TRP A 43 -2.65 11.12 9.53
C TRP A 43 -3.48 11.22 10.82
N SER A 44 -4.57 12.01 10.80
CA SER A 44 -5.46 12.15 11.96
C SER A 44 -6.17 10.83 12.31
N ALA A 45 -6.61 10.07 11.31
CA ALA A 45 -7.16 8.73 11.51
C ALA A 45 -6.13 7.77 12.14
N ALA A 46 -4.91 7.70 11.61
CA ALA A 46 -3.86 6.83 12.15
C ALA A 46 -3.41 7.25 13.56
N GLN A 47 -3.27 8.55 13.84
CA GLN A 47 -2.99 9.04 15.20
C GLN A 47 -4.09 8.62 16.18
N ARG A 48 -5.37 8.74 15.79
CA ARG A 48 -6.50 8.34 16.64
C ARG A 48 -6.49 6.83 16.94
N LEU A 49 -6.32 5.98 15.92
CA LEU A 49 -6.24 4.53 16.09
C LEU A 49 -5.05 4.09 16.97
N ASN A 50 -3.93 4.82 16.93
CA ASN A 50 -2.79 4.59 17.81
C ASN A 50 -3.11 4.98 19.28
N GLN A 51 -3.72 6.15 19.50
CA GLN A 51 -4.14 6.62 20.83
C GLN A 51 -5.17 5.68 21.48
N GLU A 52 -6.01 5.04 20.67
CA GLU A 52 -7.04 4.10 21.12
C GLU A 52 -6.55 2.65 21.18
N GLU A 53 -5.24 2.41 21.07
CA GLU A 53 -4.62 1.07 21.11
C GLU A 53 -5.14 0.06 20.08
N ARG A 54 -5.70 0.53 18.96
CA ARG A 54 -6.20 -0.29 17.85
C ARG A 54 -5.49 -0.03 16.50
N PRO A 55 -4.14 0.06 16.44
CA PRO A 55 -3.43 0.28 15.18
C PRO A 55 -3.68 -0.84 14.16
N PRO A 56 -4.15 -0.51 12.93
CA PRO A 56 -4.03 -1.39 11.77
C PRO A 56 -2.57 -1.36 11.26
N HIS A 57 -2.28 -2.07 10.17
CA HIS A 57 -1.00 -1.91 9.48
C HIS A 57 -0.98 -0.61 8.69
N LEU A 58 -1.99 -0.41 7.84
CA LEU A 58 -2.13 0.75 6.97
C LEU A 58 -3.42 1.52 7.27
N VAL A 59 -3.36 2.84 7.15
CA VAL A 59 -4.51 3.71 6.90
C VAL A 59 -4.34 4.33 5.52
N TRP A 60 -5.32 4.14 4.64
CA TRP A 60 -5.25 4.55 3.23
C TRP A 60 -6.43 5.45 2.86
N ASP A 61 -6.14 6.51 2.11
CA ASP A 61 -7.13 7.38 1.48
C ASP A 61 -7.30 6.99 -0.01
N PRO A 62 -8.46 6.43 -0.41
CA PRO A 62 -8.70 6.04 -1.79
C PRO A 62 -8.91 7.22 -2.76
N LEU A 63 -9.15 8.45 -2.26
CA LEU A 63 -9.26 9.65 -3.08
C LEU A 63 -7.91 10.25 -3.46
N THR A 64 -6.92 10.23 -2.56
CA THR A 64 -5.61 10.88 -2.77
C THR A 64 -4.44 9.91 -2.92
N GLY A 65 -4.61 8.65 -2.53
CA GLY A 65 -3.54 7.65 -2.49
C GLY A 65 -2.54 7.83 -1.35
N ASN A 66 -2.77 8.78 -0.44
CA ASN A 66 -1.98 8.90 0.77
C ASN A 66 -2.10 7.62 1.62
N VAL A 67 -0.98 7.14 2.14
CA VAL A 67 -0.93 6.01 3.07
C VAL A 67 -0.11 6.39 4.31
N ALA A 68 -0.69 6.15 5.49
CA ALA A 68 0.02 6.10 6.76
C ALA A 68 0.20 4.64 7.18
N GLN A 69 1.43 4.21 7.47
CA GLN A 69 1.72 2.89 8.02
C GLN A 69 2.07 3.00 9.50
N LEU A 70 1.41 2.19 10.34
CA LEU A 70 1.61 2.20 11.78
C LEU A 70 2.47 1.05 12.28
N LEU A 71 2.33 -0.11 11.64
CA LEU A 71 2.96 -1.37 12.03
C LEU A 71 3.70 -1.99 10.85
N PRO A 72 4.91 -2.57 11.06
CA PRO A 72 5.52 -3.44 10.07
C PRO A 72 4.68 -4.70 9.88
N ILE A 73 4.59 -5.19 8.64
CA ILE A 73 3.69 -6.30 8.23
C ILE A 73 3.92 -7.63 9.00
N VAL A 74 5.11 -7.79 9.60
CA VAL A 74 5.54 -8.97 10.37
C VAL A 74 5.08 -8.97 11.84
N ARG A 75 4.20 -8.04 12.23
CA ARG A 75 3.57 -7.95 13.56
C ARG A 75 2.05 -7.98 13.42
N ALA A 76 1.34 -8.54 14.39
CA ALA A 76 -0.12 -8.53 14.35
C ALA A 76 -0.69 -7.12 14.59
N GLY A 77 -1.74 -6.73 13.86
CA GLY A 77 -2.47 -5.48 14.09
C GLY A 77 -3.49 -5.61 15.22
N ARG A 78 -3.96 -4.49 15.79
CA ARG A 78 -4.97 -4.45 16.86
C ARG A 78 -6.32 -3.86 16.42
N ALA A 79 -6.51 -3.56 15.12
CA ALA A 79 -7.78 -3.06 14.62
C ALA A 79 -8.86 -4.15 14.57
N LEU A 80 -8.49 -5.41 14.30
CA LEU A 80 -9.40 -6.56 14.41
C LEU A 80 -9.65 -6.96 15.87
N GLY A 81 -10.92 -7.16 16.23
CA GLY A 81 -11.36 -7.36 17.62
C GLY A 81 -11.61 -6.06 18.39
N ALA A 82 -11.58 -4.91 17.71
CA ALA A 82 -11.91 -3.58 18.25
C ALA A 82 -13.02 -2.91 17.39
N PRO A 83 -13.77 -1.91 17.91
CA PRO A 83 -14.84 -1.26 17.15
C PRO A 83 -14.40 -0.71 15.79
N GLU A 84 -15.22 -0.89 14.76
CA GLU A 84 -14.89 -0.56 13.36
C GLU A 84 -14.73 0.94 13.11
N SER A 85 -15.59 1.75 13.73
CA SER A 85 -15.67 3.19 13.45
C SER A 85 -14.67 4.01 14.25
N LEU A 86 -14.19 5.09 13.65
CA LEU A 86 -13.53 6.20 14.36
C LEU A 86 -14.51 7.03 15.21
N GLU A 87 -15.81 6.88 15.00
CA GLU A 87 -16.83 7.41 15.91
C GLU A 87 -16.70 6.69 17.27
N TYR A 88 -16.20 7.43 18.26
CA TYR A 88 -15.94 6.94 19.60
C TYR A 88 -17.25 6.70 20.37
N ALA A 89 -17.56 5.43 20.63
CA ALA A 89 -18.70 4.98 21.42
C ALA A 89 -18.20 4.13 22.61
N PRO A 90 -17.89 4.73 23.78
CA PRO A 90 -17.26 4.03 24.90
C PRO A 90 -18.16 2.97 25.53
N ASP A 91 -19.48 3.11 25.40
CA ASP A 91 -20.47 2.27 26.08
C ASP A 91 -20.74 0.92 25.38
N ARG A 92 -20.05 0.64 24.25
CA ARG A 92 -20.14 -0.65 23.55
C ARG A 92 -19.21 -1.68 24.19
N LEU A 93 -19.72 -2.36 25.21
CA LEU A 93 -19.11 -3.52 25.86
C LEU A 93 -18.92 -4.71 24.89
N PRO A 94 -17.87 -5.54 25.05
CA PRO A 94 -16.51 -5.20 25.44
C PRO A 94 -15.51 -5.48 24.31
N TYR A 95 -14.30 -4.93 24.47
CA TYR A 95 -13.08 -5.35 23.79
C TYR A 95 -12.80 -6.87 24.00
N ARG A 96 -13.37 -7.73 23.15
CA ARG A 96 -12.96 -9.14 23.03
C ARG A 96 -11.95 -9.24 21.89
N TRP A 97 -10.66 -9.15 22.24
CA TRP A 97 -9.58 -9.46 21.30
C TRP A 97 -9.63 -10.92 20.88
N ALA A 98 -10.39 -11.20 19.82
CA ALA A 98 -10.29 -12.46 19.10
C ALA A 98 -8.87 -12.56 18.51
N PRO A 99 -8.11 -13.64 18.78
CA PRO A 99 -6.73 -13.79 18.30
C PRO A 99 -6.61 -13.99 16.78
N VAL A 100 -7.73 -13.83 16.04
CA VAL A 100 -7.80 -13.87 14.56
C VAL A 100 -6.85 -12.86 13.91
N ASN A 101 -6.53 -11.77 14.60
CA ASN A 101 -5.52 -10.79 14.20
C ASN A 101 -4.08 -11.35 14.13
N ARG A 102 -3.82 -12.51 14.74
CA ARG A 102 -2.54 -13.21 14.74
C ARG A 102 -2.52 -14.44 13.84
N GLU A 103 -3.66 -14.88 13.31
CA GLU A 103 -3.74 -16.09 12.51
C GLU A 103 -3.13 -15.89 11.11
N GLY A 104 -2.35 -16.85 10.65
CA GLY A 104 -1.56 -16.73 9.42
C GLY A 104 -0.11 -16.34 9.71
N ARG A 105 0.78 -16.60 8.74
CA ARG A 105 2.16 -16.05 8.78
C ARG A 105 2.19 -14.52 8.58
N LEU A 106 1.08 -13.94 8.12
CA LEU A 106 0.78 -12.52 7.96
C LEU A 106 -0.74 -12.34 8.10
N CYS A 107 -1.17 -11.31 8.83
CA CYS A 107 -2.57 -10.90 8.96
C CYS A 107 -2.67 -9.38 8.86
N VAL A 108 -2.55 -8.88 7.63
CA VAL A 108 -2.50 -7.44 7.33
C VAL A 108 -3.87 -6.82 7.52
N GLN A 109 -3.93 -5.64 8.12
CA GLN A 109 -5.15 -4.89 8.41
C GLN A 109 -5.03 -3.53 7.72
N ILE A 110 -5.94 -3.23 6.80
CA ILE A 110 -5.95 -1.99 6.03
C ILE A 110 -7.24 -1.23 6.38
N GLY A 111 -7.10 -0.15 7.13
CA GLY A 111 -8.19 0.79 7.42
C GLY A 111 -8.34 1.78 6.27
N VAL A 112 -9.42 1.69 5.51
CA VAL A 112 -9.71 2.61 4.42
C VAL A 112 -10.55 3.78 4.93
N LEU A 113 -10.18 5.01 4.55
CA LEU A 113 -11.04 6.17 4.73
C LEU A 113 -12.26 6.04 3.82
N GLY A 114 -13.40 5.79 4.43
CA GLY A 114 -14.66 5.51 3.75
C GLY A 114 -15.67 4.89 4.71
N ARG A 115 -16.89 4.67 4.21
CA ARG A 115 -18.02 4.12 4.97
C ARG A 115 -18.47 2.81 4.32
N ALA A 116 -18.89 1.82 5.09
CA ALA A 116 -19.46 0.60 4.54
C ALA A 116 -20.70 0.85 3.63
N SER A 117 -21.44 1.93 3.88
CA SER A 117 -22.57 2.39 3.06
C SER A 117 -22.17 3.00 1.71
N GLU A 118 -20.91 3.39 1.54
CA GLU A 118 -20.33 3.99 0.33
C GLU A 118 -19.00 3.25 0.07
N PRO A 119 -19.05 1.99 -0.44
CA PRO A 119 -17.90 1.11 -0.50
C PRO A 119 -16.76 1.75 -1.29
N PHE A 120 -15.53 1.71 -0.77
CA PHE A 120 -14.40 2.49 -1.28
C PHE A 120 -14.01 2.21 -2.75
N THR A 121 -14.52 1.13 -3.36
CA THR A 121 -14.39 0.83 -4.79
C THR A 121 -15.31 1.68 -5.68
N SER A 122 -16.07 2.61 -5.11
CA SER A 122 -16.74 3.71 -5.84
C SER A 122 -15.82 4.92 -6.08
N TYR A 123 -14.68 4.97 -5.40
CA TYR A 123 -13.67 6.02 -5.52
C TYR A 123 -12.58 5.66 -6.54
N PRO A 124 -11.73 6.62 -6.96
CA PRO A 124 -10.66 6.36 -7.93
C PRO A 124 -9.58 5.35 -7.45
N MET A 125 -9.53 5.05 -6.15
CA MET A 125 -8.58 4.11 -5.54
C MET A 125 -7.12 4.38 -5.88
N ILE A 126 -6.71 5.65 -5.81
CA ILE A 126 -5.33 6.07 -6.08
C ILE A 126 -4.37 5.30 -5.15
N GLY A 127 -3.25 4.81 -5.68
CA GLY A 127 -2.24 4.06 -4.92
C GLY A 127 -2.61 2.61 -4.57
N LEU A 128 -3.79 2.11 -4.95
CA LEU A 128 -4.16 0.70 -4.70
C LEU A 128 -3.15 -0.28 -5.32
N GLY A 129 -2.67 0.01 -6.53
CA GLY A 129 -1.70 -0.83 -7.23
C GLY A 129 -0.41 -1.05 -6.43
N ASP A 130 0.10 0.00 -5.78
CA ASP A 130 1.33 -0.05 -4.97
C ASP A 130 1.13 -0.87 -3.69
N ILE A 131 -0.03 -0.70 -3.03
CA ILE A 131 -0.44 -1.52 -1.89
C ILE A 131 -0.50 -3.00 -2.29
N LEU A 132 -1.15 -3.33 -3.41
CA LEU A 132 -1.27 -4.71 -3.89
C LEU A 132 0.09 -5.31 -4.27
N CYS A 133 0.94 -4.57 -4.98
CA CYS A 133 2.30 -4.98 -5.34
C CYS A 133 3.16 -5.29 -4.09
N TRP A 134 3.04 -4.47 -3.05
CA TRP A 134 3.68 -4.74 -1.76
C TRP A 134 3.13 -6.02 -1.11
N LEU A 135 1.81 -6.24 -1.09
CA LEU A 135 1.21 -7.48 -0.57
C LEU A 135 1.65 -8.73 -1.38
N ASP A 136 1.83 -8.59 -2.70
CA ASP A 136 2.36 -9.66 -3.58
C ASP A 136 3.81 -10.01 -3.22
N SER A 137 4.65 -9.01 -2.91
CA SER A 137 6.04 -9.25 -2.46
C SER A 137 6.13 -10.07 -1.17
N TRP A 138 5.06 -10.04 -0.37
CA TRP A 138 4.86 -10.83 0.84
C TRP A 138 4.10 -12.16 0.60
N GLN A 139 3.85 -12.48 -0.68
CA GLN A 139 3.15 -13.67 -1.16
C GLN A 139 1.76 -13.84 -0.56
N ILE A 140 0.99 -12.75 -0.41
CA ILE A 140 -0.44 -12.78 -0.09
C ILE A 140 -1.20 -13.07 -1.40
N PRO A 141 -1.95 -14.18 -1.52
CA PRO A 141 -2.62 -14.50 -2.77
C PRO A 141 -3.77 -13.54 -3.06
N ARG A 142 -3.77 -12.93 -4.25
CA ARG A 142 -4.86 -12.10 -4.79
C ARG A 142 -6.11 -12.91 -5.14
N ARG A 143 -6.76 -13.45 -4.11
CA ARG A 143 -8.00 -14.22 -4.18
C ARG A 143 -8.88 -13.86 -3.01
N TRP A 144 -10.19 -14.05 -3.17
CA TRP A 144 -11.18 -13.73 -2.15
C TRP A 144 -11.99 -14.98 -1.76
N PRO A 145 -11.50 -15.83 -0.82
CA PRO A 145 -12.08 -17.15 -0.59
C PRO A 145 -13.54 -17.14 -0.13
N ALA A 146 -13.98 -16.04 0.50
CA ALA A 146 -15.34 -15.85 0.97
C ALA A 146 -16.32 -15.33 -0.11
N GLY A 147 -15.83 -14.98 -1.31
CA GLY A 147 -16.59 -14.18 -2.28
C GLY A 147 -16.77 -12.73 -1.83
N PRO A 148 -17.44 -11.87 -2.62
CA PRO A 148 -17.61 -10.45 -2.28
C PRO A 148 -18.33 -10.27 -0.94
N PRO A 149 -17.95 -9.28 -0.10
CA PRO A 149 -18.70 -8.94 1.10
C PRO A 149 -20.12 -8.45 0.74
N ALA A 150 -21.05 -8.62 1.68
CA ALA A 150 -22.43 -8.17 1.49
C ALA A 150 -22.54 -6.63 1.51
N PRO A 151 -23.58 -6.05 0.88
CA PRO A 151 -23.88 -4.63 1.04
C PRO A 151 -24.18 -4.29 2.51
N PHE A 152 -23.89 -3.05 2.92
CA PHE A 152 -24.08 -2.61 4.30
C PHE A 152 -25.53 -2.75 4.77
N ARG A 153 -25.71 -3.27 6.00
CA ARG A 153 -27.00 -3.60 6.63
C ARG A 153 -27.85 -4.64 5.88
N GLN A 154 -27.31 -5.35 4.90
CA GLN A 154 -27.95 -6.53 4.33
C GLN A 154 -27.44 -7.81 5.00
N ALA A 155 -28.23 -8.89 4.93
CA ALA A 155 -27.84 -10.18 5.50
C ALA A 155 -26.60 -10.74 4.79
N SER A 156 -25.51 -10.89 5.54
CA SER A 156 -24.29 -11.56 5.07
C SER A 156 -24.37 -13.07 5.25
N ARG A 157 -23.53 -13.81 4.51
CA ARG A 157 -23.26 -15.22 4.85
C ARG A 157 -22.43 -15.25 6.13
N PRO A 158 -22.70 -16.15 7.09
CA PRO A 158 -21.89 -16.29 8.30
C PRO A 158 -20.40 -16.46 7.98
N PRO A 159 -19.50 -15.77 8.70
CA PRO A 159 -18.05 -15.93 8.56
C PRO A 159 -17.62 -17.40 8.69
N SER A 160 -16.80 -17.87 7.73
CA SER A 160 -16.40 -19.29 7.68
C SER A 160 -14.93 -19.46 8.07
N ARG A 161 -14.69 -20.14 9.20
CA ARG A 161 -13.35 -20.57 9.65
C ARG A 161 -12.60 -21.37 8.57
N ALA A 162 -13.30 -22.20 7.80
CA ALA A 162 -12.70 -23.00 6.72
C ALA A 162 -12.28 -22.17 5.50
N LEU A 163 -12.99 -21.07 5.19
CA LEU A 163 -12.59 -20.15 4.12
C LEU A 163 -11.48 -19.20 4.58
N TRP A 164 -11.57 -18.71 5.83
CA TRP A 164 -10.53 -17.91 6.50
C TRP A 164 -9.16 -18.61 6.52
N ALA A 165 -9.14 -19.91 6.82
CA ALA A 165 -7.92 -20.73 6.81
C ALA A 165 -7.20 -20.79 5.45
N LYS A 166 -7.88 -20.51 4.32
CA LYS A 166 -7.28 -20.52 2.97
C LYS A 166 -6.38 -19.30 2.72
N GLY A 167 -6.52 -18.22 3.49
CA GLY A 167 -5.80 -16.97 3.27
C GLY A 167 -6.10 -16.28 1.94
N GLY A 168 -5.54 -15.08 1.76
CA GLY A 168 -5.90 -14.13 0.70
C GLY A 168 -6.62 -12.90 1.27
N HIS A 169 -7.59 -12.36 0.52
CA HIS A 169 -8.28 -11.12 0.85
C HIS A 169 -9.64 -11.39 1.48
N PHE A 170 -9.99 -10.59 2.49
CA PHE A 170 -11.28 -10.65 3.19
C PHE A 170 -11.78 -9.24 3.54
N GLY A 171 -13.11 -9.07 3.60
CA GLY A 171 -13.72 -7.91 4.25
C GLY A 171 -13.78 -8.13 5.76
N ALA A 172 -13.79 -7.06 6.55
CA ALA A 172 -13.93 -7.14 8.01
C ALA A 172 -15.13 -8.00 8.45
N SER A 173 -16.30 -7.80 7.82
CA SER A 173 -17.53 -8.60 8.00
C SER A 173 -17.45 -10.09 7.65
N GLN A 174 -16.32 -10.55 7.10
CA GLN A 174 -16.07 -11.96 6.76
C GLN A 174 -15.04 -12.61 7.69
N VAL A 175 -14.50 -11.87 8.66
CA VAL A 175 -13.58 -12.38 9.68
C VAL A 175 -14.38 -13.16 10.73
N PRO A 176 -14.02 -14.43 11.02
CA PRO A 176 -14.67 -15.19 12.09
C PRO A 176 -14.53 -14.54 13.46
N ASP A 177 -15.55 -14.73 14.30
CA ASP A 177 -15.56 -14.31 15.71
C ASP A 177 -15.36 -12.80 15.93
N ALA A 178 -15.68 -11.98 14.92
CA ALA A 178 -15.65 -10.54 14.96
C ALA A 178 -16.94 -9.93 14.39
N ASP A 179 -17.46 -8.89 15.05
CA ASP A 179 -18.69 -8.22 14.66
C ASP A 179 -18.38 -6.93 13.89
N TYR A 180 -18.29 -7.05 12.56
CA TYR A 180 -17.97 -5.99 11.63
C TYR A 180 -19.05 -5.85 10.56
N ALA A 181 -19.39 -4.61 10.20
CA ALA A 181 -20.39 -4.32 9.18
C ALA A 181 -19.78 -3.98 7.82
N GLY A 182 -18.53 -3.51 7.78
CA GLY A 182 -17.83 -3.17 6.55
C GLY A 182 -17.05 -4.31 5.88
N PRO A 183 -16.42 -4.05 4.73
CA PRO A 183 -16.31 -2.76 4.05
C PRO A 183 -17.53 -2.42 3.16
N GLY A 184 -18.63 -3.18 3.26
CA GLY A 184 -19.77 -3.10 2.34
C GLY A 184 -19.50 -3.84 1.03
N SER A 185 -20.37 -3.64 0.03
CA SER A 185 -20.31 -4.31 -1.27
C SER A 185 -19.22 -3.72 -2.17
N ILE A 186 -17.96 -3.94 -1.77
CA ILE A 186 -16.78 -3.61 -2.56
C ILE A 186 -16.66 -4.53 -3.79
N ASP A 187 -16.21 -3.95 -4.89
CA ASP A 187 -15.83 -4.70 -6.08
C ASP A 187 -14.47 -5.40 -5.87
N ILE A 188 -14.55 -6.66 -5.44
CA ILE A 188 -13.38 -7.50 -5.23
C ILE A 188 -12.56 -7.74 -6.51
N GLY A 189 -13.15 -7.55 -7.70
CA GLY A 189 -12.46 -7.68 -8.98
C GLY A 189 -11.32 -6.67 -9.08
N GLN A 190 -11.61 -5.39 -8.81
CA GLN A 190 -10.61 -4.32 -8.82
C GLN A 190 -9.49 -4.57 -7.78
N LEU A 191 -9.82 -5.17 -6.63
CA LEU A 191 -8.84 -5.52 -5.58
C LEU A 191 -7.96 -6.73 -5.89
N VAL A 192 -8.29 -7.56 -6.88
CA VAL A 192 -7.44 -8.68 -7.32
C VAL A 192 -6.75 -8.43 -8.66
N THR A 193 -7.25 -7.51 -9.50
CA THR A 193 -6.67 -7.20 -10.82
C THR A 193 -5.85 -5.91 -10.88
N ALA A 194 -5.97 -4.98 -9.94
CA ALA A 194 -5.25 -3.70 -10.04
C ALA A 194 -3.72 -3.86 -9.91
N HIS A 195 -2.98 -3.17 -10.77
CA HIS A 195 -1.51 -3.13 -10.77
C HIS A 195 -1.02 -1.69 -10.59
N PRO A 196 0.22 -1.46 -10.12
CA PRO A 196 0.82 -0.12 -10.14
C PRO A 196 0.77 0.48 -11.53
N ILE A 197 0.18 1.67 -11.66
CA ILE A 197 0.37 2.48 -12.85
C ILE A 197 1.77 3.07 -12.73
N THR A 198 2.74 2.42 -13.36
CA THR A 198 4.07 3.02 -13.52
C THR A 198 3.88 4.26 -14.39
N PRO A 199 4.14 5.49 -13.89
CA PRO A 199 4.22 6.65 -14.77
C PRO A 199 5.36 6.35 -15.73
N GLY A 200 5.06 6.28 -17.02
CA GLY A 200 6.11 6.10 -18.02
C GLY A 200 7.12 7.22 -17.84
N LEU A 201 8.32 6.89 -17.39
CA LEU A 201 9.47 7.78 -17.57
C LEU A 201 9.45 8.14 -19.06
N PRO A 202 9.41 9.44 -19.43
CA PRO A 202 9.59 9.81 -20.81
C PRO A 202 10.89 9.16 -21.27
N GLU A 203 10.85 8.36 -22.34
CA GLU A 203 12.10 7.83 -22.89
C GLU A 203 13.06 9.00 -23.06
N PRO A 204 14.34 8.86 -22.64
CA PRO A 204 15.32 9.89 -22.91
C PRO A 204 15.35 10.07 -24.42
N ARG A 205 14.79 11.19 -24.89
CA ARG A 205 14.82 11.54 -26.32
C ARG A 205 16.27 11.39 -26.76
N PRO A 206 16.55 10.60 -27.82
CA PRO A 206 17.91 10.46 -28.29
C PRO A 206 18.43 11.86 -28.55
N ASP A 207 19.48 12.22 -27.82
CA ASP A 207 19.99 13.58 -27.79
C ASP A 207 20.33 13.94 -29.22
N ARG A 208 19.58 14.89 -29.80
CA ARG A 208 19.81 15.33 -31.17
C ARG A 208 21.06 16.17 -31.12
N ALA A 209 22.20 15.48 -31.13
CA ALA A 209 23.54 16.05 -31.05
C ALA A 209 23.57 17.25 -31.99
N ALA A 210 23.56 18.44 -31.41
CA ALA A 210 23.78 19.66 -32.14
C ALA A 210 25.21 19.54 -32.63
N ALA A 211 25.36 19.20 -33.92
CA ALA A 211 26.65 19.18 -34.58
C ALA A 211 27.20 20.60 -34.51
N ILE A 212 28.05 20.85 -33.51
CA ILE A 212 28.91 22.03 -33.47
C ILE A 212 29.84 21.84 -34.66
N GLN A 213 29.47 22.44 -35.79
CA GLN A 213 30.38 22.62 -36.91
C GLN A 213 31.54 23.49 -36.41
N LEU A 214 32.62 22.84 -35.99
CA LEU A 214 33.93 23.45 -35.85
C LEU A 214 34.33 23.92 -37.25
N GLY A 215 34.07 25.20 -37.53
CA GLY A 215 34.49 25.83 -38.77
C GLY A 215 36.00 25.80 -38.88
N LEU A 216 36.51 25.16 -39.95
CA LEU A 216 37.90 25.29 -40.37
C LEU A 216 38.17 26.74 -40.75
N PRO A 217 39.10 27.46 -40.09
CA PRO A 217 39.64 28.69 -40.64
C PRO A 217 40.53 28.35 -41.85
N ALA A 218 40.39 29.14 -42.91
CA ALA A 218 41.15 28.97 -44.15
C ALA A 218 42.65 29.26 -43.98
N GLY A 219 43.44 28.80 -44.94
CA GLY A 219 44.90 28.79 -44.83
C GLY A 219 45.58 30.16 -44.74
N HIS A 220 46.79 30.13 -44.21
CA HIS A 220 47.82 31.12 -44.49
C HIS A 220 49.11 30.39 -44.84
N ASP A 221 49.52 30.51 -46.10
CA ASP A 221 50.83 30.08 -46.56
C ASP A 221 51.91 30.94 -45.87
N ILE A 222 52.96 30.29 -45.37
CA ILE A 222 54.23 30.95 -45.05
C ILE A 222 55.32 30.22 -45.82
N PRO A 223 56.13 30.92 -46.64
CA PRO A 223 56.98 30.29 -47.64
C PRO A 223 58.23 29.62 -47.06
N VAL A 224 58.66 28.56 -47.75
CA VAL A 224 59.93 27.87 -47.49
C VAL A 224 61.10 28.77 -47.90
N ALA A 225 62.02 29.03 -46.96
CA ALA A 225 63.37 29.52 -47.23
C ALA A 225 64.38 28.40 -46.93
N ALA A 226 65.43 28.30 -47.74
CA ALA A 226 66.24 27.10 -47.86
C ALA A 226 67.60 27.13 -47.11
N SER A 227 68.22 25.94 -47.07
CA SER A 227 69.68 25.71 -47.18
C SER A 227 70.55 25.62 -45.92
N LEU A 228 71.22 24.45 -45.79
CA LEU A 228 72.65 24.23 -45.45
C LEU A 228 73.11 24.70 -44.03
N THR A 229 74.04 24.10 -43.26
CA THR A 229 74.93 22.91 -43.30
C THR A 229 75.45 22.70 -41.85
N ALA A 230 76.15 21.64 -41.39
CA ALA A 230 76.68 20.38 -41.94
C ALA A 230 76.86 19.36 -40.78
N ALA A 231 77.46 18.18 -41.02
CA ALA A 231 77.98 17.28 -39.99
C ALA A 231 79.43 17.63 -39.59
N GLY A 232 79.91 17.25 -38.40
CA GLY A 232 81.31 17.48 -38.02
C GLY A 232 81.74 17.13 -36.59
N VAL A 233 81.91 15.83 -36.33
CA VAL A 233 82.82 15.15 -35.38
C VAL A 233 83.83 16.01 -34.58
N SER A 234 83.85 15.83 -33.25
CA SER A 234 85.04 15.47 -32.44
C SER A 234 84.60 14.90 -31.09
#